data_AF-A0A9W6ZIX3-F1
#
_entry.id   AF-A0A9W6ZIX3-F1
#
_cell.length_a   1.000
_cell.length_b   1.000
_cell.length_c   1.000
_cell.angle_alpha   90.00
_cell.angle_beta   90.00
_cell.angle_gamma   90.00
#
_symmetry.space_group_name_H-M   'P 1'
#
loop_
_entity.id
_entity.type
_entity.pdbx_description
1 polymer ?
#
loop_
_entity_poly.entity_id
_entity_poly.type
_entity_poly.pdbx_seq_one_letter_code
_entity_poly.pdbx_strand_id
1 'polypeptide(L)'
;MPPSTPEGTELVRKVAYHFEEIFTDDEDVIMFFTNNLEHFEDEFEEEEGKDEEEKEHKMIYTELYNEFETLMEEKISDVAEKLGFDDATEFFSTLQDTLNEKEGYEQGEREQATFDAVVASYDYEKFVKLMRGKAKGKMAMARAFGAA
;
A
#
# COMPACT_ATOMS: atom_id res chain seq x y z
N MET A 1 -7.51 -17.66 24.64
CA MET A 1 -6.87 -17.24 23.38
C MET A 1 -5.46 -17.81 23.41
N PRO A 2 -5.05 -18.62 22.43
CA PRO A 2 -3.65 -19.03 22.37
C PRO A 2 -2.80 -17.77 22.15
N PRO A 3 -1.64 -17.64 22.82
CA PRO A 3 -0.69 -16.59 22.48
C PRO A 3 -0.24 -16.89 21.05
N SER A 4 -0.48 -15.92 20.19
CA SER A 4 0.00 -15.94 18.84
C SER A 4 1.52 -16.13 18.82
N THR A 5 1.99 -16.99 17.93
CA THR A 5 3.39 -17.46 17.95
C THR A 5 4.35 -16.28 17.69
N PRO A 6 5.51 -16.24 18.35
CA PRO A 6 6.52 -15.20 18.15
C PRO A 6 6.93 -15.03 16.67
N GLU A 7 6.97 -16.14 15.93
CA GLU A 7 7.46 -16.22 14.56
C GLU A 7 6.61 -15.44 13.55
N GLY A 8 5.27 -15.54 13.60
CA GLY A 8 4.40 -14.75 12.71
C GLY A 8 4.41 -13.25 13.01
N THR A 9 4.86 -12.83 14.19
CA THR A 9 5.06 -11.40 14.51
C THR A 9 6.36 -10.87 13.95
N GLU A 10 7.38 -11.73 13.92
CA GLU A 10 8.69 -11.38 13.41
C GLU A 10 8.69 -11.25 11.89
N LEU A 11 8.00 -12.14 11.17
CA LEU A 11 7.84 -12.04 9.71
C LEU A 11 7.19 -10.71 9.31
N VAL A 12 6.05 -10.38 9.91
CA VAL A 12 5.32 -9.11 9.68
C VAL A 12 6.25 -7.91 9.93
N ARG A 13 7.00 -7.87 11.03
CA ARG A 13 7.93 -6.76 11.27
C ARG A 13 9.05 -6.66 10.24
N LYS A 14 9.61 -7.79 9.82
CA LYS A 14 10.67 -7.83 8.79
C LYS A 14 10.14 -7.36 7.43
N VAL A 15 8.94 -7.79 7.06
CA VAL A 15 8.28 -7.35 5.84
C VAL A 15 8.01 -5.85 5.90
N ALA A 16 7.40 -5.36 6.98
CA ALA A 16 7.12 -3.94 7.16
C ALA A 16 8.41 -3.10 7.09
N TYR A 17 9.51 -3.57 7.67
CA TYR A 17 10.80 -2.89 7.60
C TYR A 17 11.31 -2.74 6.15
N HIS A 18 11.29 -3.81 5.36
CA HIS A 18 11.79 -3.76 3.98
C HIS A 18 10.89 -2.97 3.04
N PHE A 19 9.57 -3.11 3.18
CA PHE A 19 8.63 -2.34 2.35
C PHE A 19 8.57 -0.88 2.74
N GLU A 20 8.83 -0.57 4.01
CA GLU A 20 9.00 0.82 4.41
C GLU A 20 10.16 1.47 3.64
N GLU A 21 11.35 0.85 3.63
CA GLU A 21 12.49 1.36 2.85
C GLU A 21 12.11 1.54 1.37
N ILE A 22 11.33 0.61 0.80
CA ILE A 22 10.82 0.73 -0.57
C ILE A 22 9.90 1.95 -0.73
N PHE A 23 8.94 2.15 0.17
CA PHE A 23 7.99 3.27 0.05
C PHE A 23 8.58 4.63 0.43
N THR A 24 9.68 4.69 1.18
CA THR A 24 10.30 5.94 1.62
C THR A 24 11.54 6.34 0.84
N ASP A 25 12.30 5.37 0.33
CA ASP A 25 13.63 5.62 -0.24
C ASP A 25 13.84 5.08 -1.67
N ASP A 26 12.94 4.23 -2.19
CA ASP A 26 13.03 3.74 -3.57
C ASP A 26 12.58 4.81 -4.57
N GLU A 27 13.50 5.28 -5.42
CA GLU A 27 13.26 6.37 -6.35
C GLU A 27 12.13 6.06 -7.33
N ASP A 28 12.03 4.82 -7.82
CA ASP A 28 11.01 4.44 -8.80
C ASP A 28 9.61 4.51 -8.18
N VAL A 29 9.46 4.00 -6.95
CA VAL A 29 8.20 4.03 -6.20
C VAL A 29 7.81 5.46 -5.82
N ILE A 30 8.77 6.28 -5.37
CA ILE A 30 8.54 7.68 -5.04
C ILE A 30 8.11 8.46 -6.29
N MET A 31 8.79 8.24 -7.41
CA MET A 31 8.48 8.90 -8.68
C MET A 31 7.10 8.47 -9.21
N PHE A 32 6.75 7.20 -9.09
CA PHE A 32 5.42 6.70 -9.45
C PHE A 32 4.33 7.48 -8.70
N PHE A 33 4.40 7.57 -7.37
CA PHE A 33 3.40 8.34 -6.62
C PHE A 33 3.46 9.82 -6.97
N THR A 34 4.65 10.42 -7.06
CA THR A 34 4.80 11.86 -7.32
C THR A 34 4.17 12.28 -8.64
N ASN A 35 4.32 11.46 -9.68
CA ASN A 35 3.81 11.75 -11.03
C ASN A 35 2.32 11.47 -11.18
N ASN A 36 1.78 10.49 -10.45
CA ASN A 36 0.44 9.96 -10.74
C ASN A 36 -0.65 10.38 -9.75
N LEU A 37 -0.29 11.00 -8.61
CA LEU A 37 -1.28 11.42 -7.61
C LEU A 37 -2.26 12.50 -8.11
N GLU A 38 -1.86 13.35 -9.06
CA GLU A 38 -2.72 14.42 -9.59
C GLU A 38 -3.98 13.87 -10.29
N HIS A 39 -3.92 12.67 -10.86
CA HIS A 39 -5.08 12.04 -11.48
C HIS A 39 -6.22 11.74 -10.50
N PHE A 40 -5.91 11.68 -9.20
CA PHE A 40 -6.83 11.42 -8.10
C PHE A 40 -7.19 12.69 -7.32
N GLU A 41 -6.52 13.82 -7.58
CA GLU A 41 -6.70 15.08 -6.86
C GLU A 41 -8.02 15.79 -7.22
N ASP A 42 -8.45 15.72 -8.48
CA ASP A 42 -9.66 16.41 -8.96
C ASP A 42 -10.98 15.83 -8.38
N GLU A 43 -10.95 14.60 -7.86
CA GLU A 43 -12.16 13.91 -7.38
C GLU A 43 -12.63 14.39 -6.00
N PHE A 44 -11.77 15.03 -5.22
CA PHE A 44 -12.11 15.36 -3.82
C PHE A 44 -13.19 16.44 -3.70
N GLU A 45 -13.33 17.31 -4.70
CA GLU A 45 -14.40 18.32 -4.73
C GLU A 45 -15.69 17.78 -5.38
N GLU A 46 -15.58 16.85 -6.33
CA GLU A 46 -16.72 16.29 -7.08
C GLU A 46 -17.40 15.09 -6.39
N GLU A 47 -16.70 14.41 -5.48
CA GLU A 47 -17.18 13.19 -4.82
C GLU A 47 -17.42 13.36 -3.31
N GLU A 48 -17.37 14.60 -2.81
CA GLU A 48 -17.66 14.89 -1.41
C GLU A 48 -19.11 14.52 -1.06
N GLY A 49 -19.28 13.48 -0.24
CA GLY A 49 -20.59 12.95 0.18
C GLY A 49 -21.09 11.73 -0.59
N LYS A 50 -20.32 11.21 -1.55
CA LYS A 50 -20.59 9.91 -2.19
C LYS A 50 -20.01 8.76 -1.35
N ASP A 51 -20.72 7.64 -1.31
CA ASP A 51 -20.18 6.39 -0.76
C ASP A 51 -19.09 5.82 -1.68
N GLU A 52 -18.18 4.99 -1.15
CA GLU A 52 -17.04 4.41 -1.91
C GLU A 52 -17.46 3.70 -3.20
N GLU A 53 -18.62 3.05 -3.20
CA GLU A 53 -19.20 2.33 -4.36
C GLU A 53 -19.73 3.27 -5.45
N GLU A 54 -19.99 4.54 -5.13
CA GLU A 54 -20.54 5.55 -6.04
C GLU A 54 -19.46 6.46 -6.64
N LYS A 55 -18.20 6.30 -6.20
CA LYS A 55 -17.07 7.03 -6.73
C LYS A 55 -16.73 6.54 -8.13
N GLU A 56 -16.50 7.46 -9.06
CA GLU A 56 -16.23 7.12 -10.45
C GLU A 56 -14.80 6.55 -10.58
N HIS A 57 -14.64 5.53 -11.43
CA HIS A 57 -13.34 4.96 -11.75
C HIS A 57 -12.92 5.43 -13.13
N LYS A 58 -11.87 6.27 -13.19
CA LYS A 58 -11.31 6.73 -14.46
C LYS A 58 -10.61 5.58 -15.18
N MET A 59 -10.70 5.54 -16.51
CA MET A 59 -10.02 4.50 -17.31
C MET A 59 -8.51 4.45 -17.06
N ILE A 60 -7.89 5.61 -16.79
CA ILE A 60 -6.45 5.72 -16.50
C ILE A 60 -6.06 4.97 -15.21
N TYR A 61 -6.98 4.72 -14.28
CA TYR A 61 -6.67 4.01 -13.03
C TYR A 61 -6.24 2.58 -13.26
N THR A 62 -6.80 1.92 -14.27
CA THR A 62 -6.38 0.57 -14.63
C THR A 62 -4.97 0.54 -15.20
N GLU A 63 -4.60 1.54 -16.01
CA GLU A 63 -3.25 1.67 -16.57
C GLU A 63 -2.23 1.90 -15.45
N LEU A 64 -2.54 2.83 -14.53
CA LEU A 64 -1.71 3.12 -13.36
C LEU A 64 -1.61 1.93 -12.40
N TYR A 65 -2.68 1.15 -12.24
CA TYR A 65 -2.65 -0.07 -11.45
C TYR A 65 -1.70 -1.10 -12.05
N ASN A 66 -1.76 -1.34 -13.36
CA ASN A 66 -0.87 -2.31 -14.01
C ASN A 66 0.61 -1.90 -13.91
N GLU A 67 0.89 -0.60 -14.02
CA GLU A 67 2.24 -0.06 -13.83
C GLU A 67 2.71 -0.26 -12.38
N PHE A 68 1.85 0.04 -11.41
CA PHE A 68 2.13 -0.17 -9.98
C PHE A 68 2.33 -1.65 -9.64
N GLU A 69 1.47 -2.53 -10.15
CA GLU A 69 1.55 -3.98 -9.96
C GLU A 69 2.89 -4.52 -10.48
N THR A 70 3.28 -4.12 -11.70
CA THR A 70 4.56 -4.54 -12.30
C THR A 70 5.74 -4.06 -11.46
N LEU A 71 5.73 -2.79 -11.05
CA LEU A 71 6.79 -2.20 -10.22
C LEU A 71 6.90 -2.95 -8.88
N MET A 72 5.77 -3.19 -8.23
CA MET A 72 5.73 -3.84 -6.93
C MET A 72 6.07 -5.33 -7.02
N GLU A 73 5.71 -6.03 -8.10
CA GLU A 73 6.07 -7.45 -8.31
C GLU A 73 7.59 -7.66 -8.25
N GLU A 74 8.36 -6.77 -8.87
CA GLU A 74 9.83 -6.78 -8.80
C GLU A 74 10.30 -6.58 -7.35
N LYS A 75 9.82 -5.53 -6.67
CA LYS A 75 10.23 -5.22 -5.29
C LYS A 75 9.81 -6.32 -4.30
N ILE A 76 8.65 -6.92 -4.50
CA ILE A 76 8.13 -8.02 -3.67
C ILE A 76 8.99 -9.26 -3.85
N SER A 77 9.38 -9.58 -5.08
CA SER A 77 10.28 -10.69 -5.37
C SER A 77 11.64 -10.51 -4.68
N ASP A 78 12.21 -9.30 -4.74
CA ASP A 78 13.47 -8.99 -4.04
C ASP A 78 13.35 -9.16 -2.51
N VAL A 79 12.23 -8.75 -1.92
CA VAL A 79 11.98 -8.91 -0.48
C VAL A 79 11.77 -10.39 -0.12
N ALA A 80 11.04 -11.13 -0.95
CA ALA A 80 10.82 -12.56 -0.76
C ALA A 80 12.17 -13.31 -0.72
N GLU A 81 13.06 -13.05 -1.69
CA GLU A 81 14.40 -13.63 -1.72
C GLU A 81 15.24 -13.27 -0.50
N LYS A 82 15.23 -11.98 -0.08
CA LYS A 82 15.97 -11.51 1.12
C LYS A 82 15.50 -12.20 2.40
N LEU A 83 14.21 -12.54 2.47
CA LEU A 83 13.61 -13.22 3.61
C LEU A 83 13.69 -14.75 3.52
N GLY A 84 14.27 -15.27 2.44
CA GLY A 84 14.52 -16.70 2.25
C GLY A 84 13.32 -17.49 1.75
N PHE A 85 12.37 -16.84 1.07
CA PHE A 85 11.29 -17.51 0.35
C PHE A 85 11.75 -17.94 -1.03
N ASP A 86 11.22 -19.06 -1.52
CA ASP A 86 11.61 -19.61 -2.82
C ASP A 86 10.94 -18.86 -3.98
N ASP A 87 9.75 -18.27 -3.76
CA ASP A 87 9.07 -17.40 -4.73
C ASP A 87 8.13 -16.36 -4.08
N ALA A 88 7.76 -15.35 -4.87
CA ALA A 88 6.89 -14.25 -4.45
C ALA A 88 5.46 -14.70 -4.10
N THR A 89 4.98 -15.79 -4.69
CA THR A 89 3.62 -16.32 -4.44
C THR A 89 3.55 -16.97 -3.05
N GLU A 90 4.55 -17.77 -2.70
CA GLU A 90 4.70 -18.36 -1.37
C GLU A 90 4.85 -17.28 -0.30
N PHE A 91 5.69 -16.28 -0.57
CA PHE A 91 5.85 -15.11 0.30
C PHE A 91 4.51 -14.41 0.56
N PHE A 92 3.76 -14.11 -0.51
CA PHE A 92 2.49 -13.40 -0.38
C PHE A 92 1.42 -14.23 0.35
N SER A 93 1.28 -15.52 0.03
CA SER A 93 0.35 -16.41 0.72
C SER A 93 0.67 -16.49 2.22
N THR A 94 1.95 -16.68 2.56
CA THR A 94 2.41 -16.74 3.95
C THR A 94 2.12 -15.44 4.68
N LEU A 95 2.35 -14.30 4.02
CA LEU A 95 2.08 -13.00 4.59
C LEU A 95 0.58 -12.79 4.83
N GLN A 96 -0.25 -13.11 3.84
CA GLN A 96 -1.70 -12.98 3.92
C GLN A 96 -2.30 -13.89 5.00
N ASP A 97 -1.84 -15.14 5.09
CA ASP A 97 -2.24 -16.08 6.14
C ASP A 97 -1.84 -15.54 7.52
N THR A 98 -0.61 -15.03 7.65
CA THR A 98 -0.13 -14.43 8.89
C THR A 98 -0.96 -13.20 9.29
N LEU A 99 -1.46 -12.42 8.34
CA LEU A 99 -2.35 -11.27 8.61
C LEU A 99 -3.77 -11.73 8.99
N ASN A 100 -4.31 -12.73 8.31
CA ASN A 100 -5.66 -13.26 8.52
C ASN A 100 -5.80 -14.03 9.84
N GLU A 101 -4.75 -14.75 10.27
CA GLU A 101 -4.72 -15.45 11.56
C GLU A 101 -4.74 -14.49 12.76
N LYS A 102 -4.50 -13.21 12.51
CA LYS A 102 -4.27 -12.19 13.54
C LYS A 102 -5.46 -11.26 13.73
N GLU A 103 -6.64 -11.83 13.97
CA GLU A 103 -7.72 -11.15 14.71
C GLU A 103 -7.24 -10.87 16.16
N GLY A 104 -6.46 -9.81 16.37
CA GLY A 104 -6.04 -9.41 17.72
C GLY A 104 -4.61 -8.86 17.85
N TYR A 105 -3.90 -8.62 16.76
CA TYR A 105 -2.67 -7.85 16.83
C TYR A 105 -2.97 -6.36 16.68
N GLU A 106 -2.62 -5.58 17.70
CA GLU A 106 -2.29 -4.18 17.49
C GLU A 106 -1.01 -4.14 16.65
N GLN A 107 -1.15 -4.12 15.34
CA GLN A 107 -0.10 -3.60 14.48
C GLN A 107 0.06 -2.12 14.79
N GLY A 108 1.29 -1.62 14.85
CA GLY A 108 1.46 -0.17 14.85
C GLY A 108 0.86 0.40 13.57
N GLU A 109 0.35 1.63 13.64
CA GLU A 109 -0.26 2.31 12.47
C GLU A 109 0.70 2.31 11.26
N ARG A 110 2.00 2.35 11.53
CA ARG A 110 3.07 2.32 10.52
C ARG A 110 3.16 0.98 9.81
N GLU A 111 3.22 -0.13 10.56
CA GLU A 111 3.28 -1.46 9.97
C GLU A 111 2.02 -1.75 9.14
N GLN A 112 0.84 -1.42 9.66
CA GLN A 112 -0.43 -1.60 8.94
C GLN A 112 -0.46 -0.82 7.63
N ALA A 113 -0.01 0.45 7.63
CA ALA A 113 0.03 1.27 6.42
C ALA A 113 0.97 0.69 5.35
N THR A 114 2.13 0.15 5.76
CA THR A 114 3.04 -0.54 4.85
C THR A 114 2.40 -1.80 4.27
N PHE A 115 1.67 -2.58 5.08
CA PHE A 115 0.93 -3.74 4.58
C PHE A 115 -0.17 -3.39 3.61
N ASP A 116 -0.98 -2.39 3.93
CA ASP A 116 -2.06 -1.96 3.06
C ASP A 116 -1.52 -1.56 1.68
N ALA A 117 -0.32 -0.98 1.63
CA ALA A 117 0.36 -0.63 0.39
C ALA A 117 0.90 -1.85 -0.38
N VAL A 118 1.35 -2.91 0.30
CA VAL A 118 1.69 -4.20 -0.34
C VAL A 118 0.44 -4.90 -0.86
N VAL A 119 -0.64 -4.93 -0.09
CA VAL A 119 -1.88 -5.59 -0.55
C VAL A 119 -2.51 -4.83 -1.72
N ALA A 120 -2.34 -3.51 -1.78
CA ALA A 120 -2.74 -2.69 -2.91
C ALA A 120 -2.08 -3.08 -4.23
N SER A 121 -0.92 -3.78 -4.25
CA SER A 121 -0.32 -4.21 -5.51
C SER A 121 -1.03 -5.42 -6.15
N TYR A 122 -1.96 -6.06 -5.43
CA TYR A 122 -2.72 -7.22 -5.90
C TYR A 122 -4.24 -6.99 -5.89
N ASP A 123 -4.67 -5.85 -5.38
CA ASP A 123 -6.06 -5.50 -5.20
C ASP A 123 -6.29 -4.08 -5.71
N TYR A 124 -6.92 -4.00 -6.88
CA TYR A 124 -7.22 -2.76 -7.56
C TYR A 124 -8.04 -1.78 -6.71
N GLU A 125 -9.01 -2.26 -5.91
CA GLU A 125 -9.80 -1.38 -5.06
C GLU A 125 -8.94 -0.78 -3.94
N LYS A 126 -8.05 -1.58 -3.36
CA LYS A 126 -7.10 -1.11 -2.35
C LYS A 126 -6.06 -0.16 -2.94
N PHE A 127 -5.63 -0.37 -4.17
CA PHE A 127 -4.80 0.59 -4.91
C PHE A 127 -5.48 1.94 -5.06
N VAL A 128 -6.72 1.96 -5.54
CA VAL A 128 -7.48 3.22 -5.70
C VAL A 128 -7.63 3.92 -4.35
N LYS A 129 -7.95 3.18 -3.29
CA LYS A 129 -8.02 3.71 -1.91
C LYS A 129 -6.68 4.30 -1.45
N LEU A 130 -5.57 3.61 -1.70
CA LEU A 130 -4.22 4.07 -1.38
C LEU A 130 -3.88 5.38 -2.11
N MET A 131 -4.11 5.43 -3.42
CA MET A 131 -3.84 6.61 -4.25
C MET A 131 -4.67 7.82 -3.81
N ARG A 132 -5.98 7.62 -3.58
CA ARG A 132 -6.85 8.66 -3.03
C ARG A 132 -6.38 9.10 -1.63
N GLY A 133 -6.00 8.17 -0.76
CA GLY A 133 -5.47 8.48 0.57
C GLY A 133 -4.22 9.37 0.52
N LYS A 134 -3.25 9.01 -0.33
CA LYS A 134 -2.01 9.77 -0.54
C LYS A 134 -2.28 11.14 -1.17
N ALA A 135 -3.16 11.23 -2.17
CA ALA A 135 -3.51 12.49 -2.83
C ALA A 135 -4.18 13.46 -1.84
N LYS A 136 -5.10 12.96 -1.01
CA LYS A 136 -5.72 13.74 0.07
C LYS A 136 -4.70 14.22 1.10
N GLY A 137 -3.75 13.38 1.49
CA GLY A 137 -2.65 13.74 2.40
C GLY A 137 -1.76 14.86 1.83
N LYS A 138 -1.38 14.75 0.55
CA LYS A 138 -0.61 15.78 -0.17
C LYS A 138 -1.37 17.12 -0.22
N MET A 139 -2.67 17.10 -0.54
CA MET A 139 -3.52 18.29 -0.52
C MET A 139 -3.63 18.92 0.88
N ALA A 140 -3.82 18.10 1.91
CA ALA A 140 -3.90 18.60 3.29
C ALA A 140 -2.60 19.31 3.71
N MET A 141 -1.43 18.75 3.35
CA MET A 141 -0.15 19.43 3.57
C MET A 141 -0.02 20.71 2.74
N ALA A 142 -0.35 20.68 1.45
CA ALA A 142 -0.29 21.86 0.59
C ALA A 142 -1.18 23.01 1.12
N ARG A 143 -2.38 22.70 1.62
CA ARG A 143 -3.28 23.69 2.26
C ARG A 143 -2.71 24.22 3.59
N ALA A 144 -2.11 23.35 4.40
CA ALA A 144 -1.52 23.75 5.68
C ALA A 144 -0.28 24.64 5.52
N PHE A 145 0.53 24.43 4.48
CA PHE A 145 1.77 25.18 4.23
C PHE A 145 1.63 26.32 3.21
N GLY A 146 0.60 26.30 2.36
CA GLY A 146 0.30 27.37 1.38
C GLY A 146 -0.60 28.48 1.91
N ALA A 147 -1.11 28.36 3.13
CA ALA A 147 -1.97 29.37 3.79
C ALA A 147 -1.20 30.36 4.69
N ALA A 148 0.13 30.45 4.56
CA ALA A 148 1.00 31.34 5.35
C ALA A 148 1.52 32.54 4.54
#